data_AF-A0A7Y9MKX8-F1
#
_entry.id   AF-A0A7Y9MKX8-F1
#
_cell.length_a   1.000
_cell.length_b   1.000
_cell.length_c   1.000
_cell.angle_alpha   90.00
_cell.angle_beta   90.00
_cell.angle_gamma   90.00
#
_symmetry.space_group_name_H-M   'P 1'
#
loop_
_entity.id
_entity.type
_entity.pdbx_description
1 polymer ?
#
loop_
_entity_poly.entity_id
_entity_poly.type
_entity_poly.pdbx_seq_one_letter_code
_entity_poly.pdbx_strand_id
1 'polypeptide(L)'
;MIRRSASAILLAPAVVLAVAGCSQIAAIAPVGGDRLAEVRYAVNDVLIEEGIDILVAPVCTVGADEVTVTCEGSTGDERTIDATSEVESSDQIVVRVGDEVVYEGSLSAVLERGSSG
;
A
#
# COMPACT_ATOMS: atom_id res chain seq x y z
N MET A 1 -73.97 22.73 -34.79
CA MET A 1 -72.71 22.25 -35.39
C MET A 1 -71.95 21.44 -34.34
N ILE A 2 -71.72 20.16 -34.63
CA ILE A 2 -71.09 19.18 -33.75
C ILE A 2 -69.58 19.30 -33.91
N ARG A 3 -68.84 19.46 -32.80
CA ARG A 3 -67.44 19.03 -32.71
C ARG A 3 -67.23 18.30 -31.39
N ARG A 4 -67.54 17.00 -31.42
CA ARG A 4 -66.88 16.02 -30.57
C ARG A 4 -65.50 15.77 -31.18
N SER A 5 -64.44 15.92 -30.40
CA SER A 5 -63.16 15.29 -30.71
C SER A 5 -62.55 14.80 -29.41
N ALA A 6 -62.26 13.52 -29.44
CA ALA A 6 -62.00 12.66 -28.30
C ALA A 6 -60.59 12.85 -27.74
N SER A 7 -60.50 12.59 -26.45
CA SER A 7 -59.42 11.96 -25.68
C SER A 7 -58.11 11.62 -26.39
N ALA A 8 -57.00 12.00 -25.76
CA ALA A 8 -55.94 11.05 -25.47
C ALA A 8 -55.20 11.50 -24.21
N ILE A 9 -55.41 10.73 -23.14
CA ILE A 9 -54.72 10.80 -21.86
C ILE A 9 -53.24 10.49 -22.12
N LEU A 10 -52.37 11.49 -21.93
CA LEU A 10 -50.93 11.31 -21.87
C LEU A 10 -50.57 10.77 -20.48
N LEU A 11 -50.54 9.45 -20.35
CA LEU A 11 -49.91 8.77 -19.22
C LEU A 11 -48.60 8.13 -19.72
N ALA A 12 -47.47 8.73 -19.39
CA ALA A 12 -46.17 8.09 -19.54
C ALA A 12 -45.57 7.91 -18.12
N PRO A 13 -45.42 6.68 -17.61
CA PRO A 13 -44.74 6.46 -16.34
C PRO A 13 -43.23 6.62 -16.56
N ALA A 14 -42.62 7.46 -15.73
CA ALA A 14 -41.18 7.60 -15.63
C ALA A 14 -40.56 6.30 -15.11
N VAL A 15 -39.89 5.55 -15.99
CA VAL A 15 -39.05 4.41 -15.59
C VAL A 15 -37.64 4.94 -15.35
N VAL A 16 -37.36 5.29 -14.09
CA VAL A 16 -36.00 5.57 -13.60
C VAL A 16 -35.41 4.22 -13.18
N LEU A 17 -34.69 3.57 -14.10
CA LEU A 17 -33.86 2.40 -13.82
C LEU A 17 -32.43 2.73 -14.25
N ALA A 18 -31.74 3.50 -13.43
CA ALA A 18 -30.29 3.65 -13.50
C ALA A 18 -29.70 3.02 -12.23
N VAL A 19 -29.65 1.68 -12.21
CA VAL A 19 -28.81 0.93 -11.26
C VAL A 19 -27.37 0.98 -11.80
N ALA A 20 -26.74 2.15 -11.76
CA ALA A 20 -25.30 2.24 -11.86
C ALA A 20 -24.70 1.95 -10.48
N GLY A 21 -24.85 0.69 -10.05
CA GLY A 21 -24.20 0.14 -8.86
C GLY A 21 -22.72 -0.13 -9.12
N CYS A 22 -21.96 0.92 -9.44
CA CYS A 22 -20.52 0.91 -9.23
C CYS A 22 -20.28 1.65 -7.92
N SER A 23 -20.69 1.04 -6.80
CA SER A 23 -20.27 1.48 -5.48
C SER A 23 -18.77 1.32 -5.39
N GLN A 24 -18.08 2.36 -5.83
CA GLN A 24 -16.76 2.74 -5.43
C GLN A 24 -15.78 1.56 -5.36
N ILE A 25 -15.30 1.12 -6.52
CA ILE A 25 -13.86 0.83 -6.63
C ILE A 25 -13.17 2.21 -6.54
N ALA A 26 -13.33 2.88 -5.39
CA ALA A 26 -12.33 3.80 -4.94
C ALA A 26 -11.16 2.86 -4.71
N ALA A 27 -10.26 2.78 -5.68
CA ALA A 27 -8.97 2.15 -5.52
C ALA A 27 -8.49 2.60 -4.14
N ILE A 28 -8.41 1.65 -3.21
CA ILE A 28 -7.72 1.89 -1.94
C ILE A 28 -6.42 2.53 -2.38
N ALA A 29 -6.22 3.81 -2.03
CA ALA A 29 -4.96 4.48 -2.33
C ALA A 29 -3.86 3.52 -1.87
N PRO A 30 -2.83 3.26 -2.69
CA PRO A 30 -1.78 2.33 -2.30
C PRO A 30 -1.39 2.66 -0.87
N VAL A 31 -1.42 1.67 0.03
CA VAL A 31 -1.06 1.87 1.44
C VAL A 31 0.38 2.39 1.59
N GLY A 32 1.14 2.41 0.48
CA GLY A 32 2.31 3.25 0.21
C GLY A 32 1.93 4.57 -0.47
N GLY A 33 1.59 5.58 0.32
CA GLY A 33 1.60 6.98 -0.14
C GLY A 33 2.70 7.82 0.53
N ASP A 34 3.34 7.25 1.55
CA ASP A 34 4.43 7.85 2.31
C ASP A 34 5.61 6.89 2.27
N ARG A 35 6.74 7.34 1.73
CA ARG A 35 7.95 6.54 1.52
C ARG A 35 8.41 5.87 2.82
N LEU A 36 8.29 6.57 3.93
CA LEU A 36 8.65 6.05 5.24
C LEU A 36 7.77 4.86 5.65
N ALA A 37 6.48 4.92 5.34
CA ALA A 37 5.56 3.80 5.57
C ALA A 37 5.89 2.62 4.64
N GLU A 38 6.16 2.86 3.36
CA GLU A 38 6.53 1.83 2.39
C GLU A 38 7.76 1.03 2.82
N VAL A 39 8.84 1.75 3.16
CA VAL A 39 10.08 1.12 3.63
C VAL A 39 9.81 0.34 4.91
N ARG A 40 9.05 0.90 5.87
CA ARG A 40 8.68 0.17 7.08
C ARG A 40 7.93 -1.12 6.78
N TYR A 41 6.94 -1.10 5.89
CA TYR A 41 6.20 -2.30 5.52
C TYR A 41 7.10 -3.34 4.88
N ALA A 42 7.93 -2.95 3.92
CA ALA A 42 8.85 -3.87 3.27
C ALA A 42 9.87 -4.50 4.24
N VAL A 43 10.41 -3.73 5.19
CA VAL A 43 11.31 -4.29 6.23
C VAL A 43 10.58 -5.32 7.07
N ASN A 44 9.35 -5.02 7.51
CA ASN A 44 8.56 -5.97 8.30
C ASN A 44 8.22 -7.23 7.51
N ASP A 45 7.84 -7.09 6.23
CA ASP A 45 7.52 -8.22 5.36
C ASP A 45 8.74 -9.13 5.16
N VAL A 46 9.91 -8.56 4.85
CA VAL A 46 11.18 -9.31 4.74
C VAL A 46 11.48 -10.10 6.02
N LEU A 47 11.39 -9.45 7.19
CA LEU A 47 11.70 -10.11 8.46
C LEU A 47 10.73 -11.26 8.75
N ILE A 48 9.44 -11.08 8.44
CA ILE A 48 8.42 -12.11 8.63
C ILE A 48 8.62 -13.28 7.65
N GLU A 49 8.94 -13.00 6.39
CA GLU A 49 9.21 -14.02 5.36
C GLU A 49 10.44 -14.86 5.71
N GLU A 50 11.49 -14.24 6.25
CA GLU A 50 12.70 -14.91 6.72
C GLU A 50 12.51 -15.61 8.08
N GLY A 51 11.31 -15.52 8.69
CA GLY A 51 10.99 -16.16 9.97
C GLY A 51 11.74 -15.57 11.16
N ILE A 52 12.09 -14.28 11.10
CA ILE A 52 12.84 -13.58 12.13
C ILE A 52 11.85 -13.01 13.17
N ASP A 53 11.97 -13.48 14.41
CA ASP A 53 11.15 -12.96 15.52
C ASP A 53 11.56 -11.52 15.86
N ILE A 54 10.59 -10.61 15.85
CA ILE A 54 10.78 -9.19 16.13
C ILE A 54 10.40 -8.90 17.59
N LEU A 55 11.34 -8.36 18.37
CA LEU A 55 11.10 -7.90 19.74
C LEU A 55 10.68 -6.43 19.76
N VAL A 56 11.42 -5.60 19.03
CA VAL A 56 11.12 -4.17 18.84
C VAL A 56 10.92 -3.96 17.35
N ALA A 57 9.69 -3.59 16.98
CA ALA A 57 9.33 -3.33 15.59
C ALA A 57 10.23 -2.24 14.99
N PRO A 58 10.70 -2.41 13.73
CA PRO A 58 11.49 -1.39 13.06
C PRO A 58 10.78 -0.05 13.01
N VAL A 59 11.45 1.00 13.51
CA VAL A 59 11.01 2.38 13.42
C VAL A 59 11.86 3.07 12.36
N CYS A 60 11.19 3.65 11.36
CA CYS A 60 11.88 4.30 10.24
C CYS A 60 11.92 5.82 10.40
N THR A 61 12.98 6.43 9.90
CA THR A 61 13.19 7.88 9.85
C THR A 61 13.73 8.30 8.48
N VAL A 62 13.41 9.52 8.06
CA VAL A 62 14.00 10.11 6.86
C VAL A 62 15.34 10.75 7.25
N GLY A 63 16.39 10.42 6.50
CA GLY A 63 17.72 10.99 6.65
C GLY A 63 17.77 12.48 6.33
N ALA A 64 18.88 13.11 6.69
CA ALA A 64 19.08 14.56 6.49
C ALA A 64 19.14 14.97 5.01
N ASP A 65 19.38 14.02 4.11
CA ASP A 65 19.36 14.19 2.65
C ASP A 65 17.94 14.13 2.05
N GLU A 66 16.92 13.88 2.86
CA GLU A 66 15.50 13.77 2.49
C GLU A 66 15.16 12.61 1.51
N VAL A 67 16.15 11.80 1.12
CA VAL A 67 16.01 10.72 0.12
C VAL A 67 16.42 9.35 0.65
N THR A 68 17.08 9.30 1.80
CA THR A 68 17.42 8.09 2.52
C THR A 68 16.37 7.83 3.60
N VAL A 69 15.88 6.60 3.69
CA VAL A 69 15.10 6.13 4.85
C VAL A 69 15.91 5.06 5.56
N THR A 70 16.10 5.23 6.86
CA THR A 70 16.71 4.23 7.73
C THR A 70 15.67 3.68 8.68
N CYS A 71 15.76 2.40 9.02
CA CYS A 71 14.91 1.76 10.01
C CYS A 71 15.75 0.98 11.01
N GLU A 72 15.43 1.13 12.29
CA GLU A 72 16.14 0.46 13.38
C GLU A 72 15.14 -0.30 14.27
N GLY A 73 15.53 -1.48 14.73
CA GLY A 73 14.75 -2.32 15.63
C GLY A 73 15.60 -3.41 16.28
N SER A 74 14.94 -4.42 16.87
CA SER A 74 15.66 -5.57 17.43
C SER A 74 14.85 -6.86 17.36
N THR A 75 15.56 -7.98 17.25
CA THR A 75 14.97 -9.32 17.22
C THR A 75 14.70 -9.87 18.62
N GLY A 76 13.97 -10.99 18.70
CA GLY A 76 13.72 -11.76 19.93
C GLY A 76 14.98 -12.23 20.66
N ASP A 77 16.08 -12.43 19.91
CA ASP A 77 17.40 -12.80 20.42
C ASP A 77 18.34 -11.59 20.57
N GLU A 78 17.78 -10.37 20.67
CA GLU A 78 18.50 -9.12 20.97
C GLU A 78 19.52 -8.68 19.90
N ARG A 79 19.43 -9.22 18.68
CA ARG A 79 20.23 -8.70 17.55
C ARG A 79 19.60 -7.43 16.99
N THR A 80 20.45 -6.50 16.57
CA THR A 80 20.01 -5.27 15.90
C THR A 80 19.37 -5.60 14.56
N ILE A 81 18.28 -4.92 14.25
CA ILE A 81 17.71 -4.87 12.90
C ILE A 81 18.05 -3.49 12.34
N ASP A 82 18.72 -3.46 11.19
CA ASP A 82 19.07 -2.23 10.47
C ASP A 82 18.58 -2.34 9.03
N ALA A 83 17.91 -1.32 8.53
CA ALA A 83 17.57 -1.24 7.12
C ALA A 83 17.81 0.16 6.56
N THR A 84 18.23 0.21 5.30
CA THR A 84 18.45 1.46 4.57
C THR A 84 17.84 1.35 3.18
N SER A 85 17.15 2.40 2.76
CA SER A 85 16.65 2.56 1.41
C SER A 85 16.96 3.95 0.89
N GLU A 86 17.49 4.04 -0.33
CA GLU A 86 17.81 5.29 -1.01
C GLU A 86 16.95 5.43 -2.27
N VAL A 87 16.30 6.57 -2.46
CA VAL A 87 15.42 6.82 -3.62
C VAL A 87 16.21 6.89 -4.93
N GLU A 88 17.45 7.40 -4.89
CA GLU A 88 18.31 7.59 -6.07
C GLU A 88 18.93 6.28 -6.58
N SER A 89 18.99 5.22 -5.74
CA SER A 89 19.72 3.99 -6.03
C SER A 89 18.84 2.91 -6.67
N SER A 90 17.86 3.28 -7.51
CA SER A 90 16.88 2.38 -8.15
C SER A 90 15.83 1.76 -7.21
N ASP A 91 15.41 2.51 -6.18
CA ASP A 91 14.39 2.05 -5.24
C ASP A 91 14.82 0.76 -4.49
N GLN A 92 16.10 0.71 -4.10
CA GLN A 92 16.68 -0.43 -3.40
C GLN A 92 16.45 -0.32 -1.89
N ILE A 93 16.40 -1.48 -1.24
CA ILE A 93 16.42 -1.62 0.21
C ILE A 93 17.40 -2.72 0.60
N VAL A 94 18.18 -2.44 1.64
CA VAL A 94 19.05 -3.41 2.30
C VAL A 94 18.52 -3.61 3.71
N VAL A 95 18.32 -4.86 4.11
CA VAL A 95 17.88 -5.25 5.45
C VAL A 95 18.94 -6.14 6.08
N ARG A 96 19.36 -5.81 7.30
CA ARG A 96 20.37 -6.51 8.07
C ARG A 96 19.86 -6.92 9.43
N VAL A 97 20.37 -8.05 9.92
CA VAL A 97 20.20 -8.49 11.30
C VAL A 97 21.56 -8.84 11.90
N GLY A 98 22.03 -8.02 12.84
CA GLY A 98 23.43 -7.99 13.23
C GLY A 98 24.32 -7.68 12.02
N ASP A 99 25.30 -8.53 11.75
CA ASP A 99 26.23 -8.35 10.62
C ASP A 99 25.72 -8.98 9.29
N GLU A 100 24.62 -9.72 9.34
CA GLU A 100 24.10 -10.48 8.19
C GLU A 100 23.14 -9.63 7.35
N VAL A 101 23.31 -9.67 6.02
CA VAL A 101 22.32 -9.13 5.07
C VAL A 101 21.28 -10.22 4.83
N VAL A 102 20.05 -9.97 5.30
CA VAL A 102 18.93 -10.89 5.11
C VAL A 102 18.16 -10.58 3.82
N TYR A 103 18.24 -9.33 3.34
CA TYR A 103 17.70 -8.94 2.05
C TYR A 103 18.48 -7.77 1.45
N GLU A 104 18.71 -7.83 0.15
CA GLU A 104 19.21 -6.72 -0.66
C GLU A 104 18.54 -6.79 -2.03
N GLY A 105 17.76 -5.78 -2.36
CA GLY A 105 16.96 -5.78 -3.57
C GLY A 105 15.98 -4.63 -3.68
N SER A 106 15.08 -4.73 -4.66
CA SER A 106 14.08 -3.71 -4.95
C SER A 106 12.99 -3.64 -3.88
N LEU A 107 12.67 -2.43 -3.42
CA LEU A 107 11.58 -2.17 -2.51
C LEU A 107 10.22 -2.57 -3.12
N SER A 108 9.95 -2.15 -4.36
CA SER A 108 8.70 -2.48 -5.03
C SER A 108 8.50 -3.99 -5.19
N ALA A 109 9.57 -4.75 -5.44
CA ALA A 109 9.51 -6.21 -5.50
C ALA A 109 9.10 -6.86 -4.16
N VAL A 110 9.39 -6.23 -3.02
CA VAL A 110 8.89 -6.66 -1.71
C VAL A 110 7.41 -6.32 -1.57
N LEU A 111 7.05 -5.07 -1.82
CA LEU A 111 5.67 -4.58 -1.64
C LEU A 111 4.66 -5.31 -2.55
N GLU A 112 5.05 -5.64 -3.77
CA GLU A 112 4.21 -6.39 -4.72
C GLU A 112 3.96 -7.84 -4.28
N ARG A 113 4.91 -8.47 -3.59
CA ARG A 113 4.70 -9.81 -3.02
C ARG A 113 3.64 -9.77 -1.94
N GLY A 114 3.72 -8.79 -1.03
CA GLY A 114 2.75 -8.58 0.04
C GLY A 114 1.34 -8.19 -0.45
N SER A 115 1.22 -7.57 -1.63
CA SER A 115 -0.09 -7.16 -2.18
C SER A 115 -0.84 -8.26 -2.93
N SER A 116 -0.20 -9.41 -3.20
CA SER A 116 -0.77 -10.50 -4.00
C SER A 116 -1.49 -11.60 -3.18
N GLY A 117 -1.54 -11.42 -1.86
CA GLY A 117 -2.14 -12.35 -0.89
C GLY A 117 -3.64 -12.16 -0.64
#